data_AF-A0A4Y8K914-F1
#
_entry.id   AF-A0A4Y8K914-F1
#
_cell.length_a   1.000
_cell.length_b   1.000
_cell.length_c   1.000
_cell.angle_alpha   90.00
_cell.angle_beta   90.00
_cell.angle_gamma   90.00
#
_symmetry.space_group_name_H-M   'P 1'
#
loop_
_entity.id
_entity.type
_entity.pdbx_description
1 polymer ?
#
loop_
_entity_poly.entity_id
_entity_poly.type
_entity_poly.pdbx_seq_one_letter_code
_entity_poly.pdbx_strand_id
1 'polypeptide(L)'
;MLAIDPSIEKLSEEAARGHLRYGYAKPSDFGGPQQARDVNRWGQGGPRFILNDAGALLQVLFGEQANTAVNAFNNLKDGLPTPNGDTLMRNLKAIFHRVLPNRNLTITADDITVRPVTAGQLGDPYSVTQMSDGEKAIFYIVGQALVADEGSVFIMDEPEIHVHRSILGRLWDELEAARPDCAFLLITHDLEFAASRAGKKHVIRSYAPATGWVIENVPEADGFSEDLITLILGSRRPILFVEGEQGSLDLAFYRACYPTWTVVPRGGCEGVIHSVVTMRRNAAFTRIQCAGLVDADGHDEIDRASHAANGIETLPVSEIENLLLLPPVSSAILEMNHLEGNELETKLAELKAAVFADATIEKNVSDVVLRYCRRRIDRTLKQIDFSADKSVSGLAESYAARTAELDVAALASEIQTKIAAAIGADDLPTLLAVYDRKKPLLALAASRLGNQKVDVFSAWVTRAIQSTSDDRLRRAISAALPKVTPL
;
A
#
# COMPACT_ATOMS: atom_id res chain seq x y z
N MET A 1 -2.36 -2.35 27.33
CA MET A 1 -1.03 -1.70 27.33
C MET A 1 -0.17 -2.43 28.33
N LEU A 2 0.98 -2.99 27.91
CA LEU A 2 1.91 -3.72 28.80
C LEU A 2 2.46 -2.76 29.86
N ALA A 3 2.30 -3.07 31.15
CA ALA A 3 2.81 -2.26 32.25
C ALA A 3 4.16 -2.83 32.72
N ILE A 4 5.24 -2.47 32.02
CA ILE A 4 6.62 -2.81 32.40
C ILE A 4 7.10 -1.72 33.37
N ASP A 5 7.09 -2.01 34.67
CA ASP A 5 7.51 -1.09 35.74
C ASP A 5 8.59 -1.77 36.60
N PRO A 6 9.81 -1.22 36.70
CA PRO A 6 10.87 -1.80 37.52
C PRO A 6 10.69 -1.55 39.03
N SER A 7 9.76 -0.67 39.44
CA SER A 7 9.55 -0.28 40.85
C SER A 7 8.67 -1.24 41.67
N ILE A 8 8.38 -2.44 41.16
CA ILE A 8 7.50 -3.41 41.80
C ILE A 8 8.10 -4.03 43.07
N GLU A 9 7.23 -4.41 44.01
CA GLU A 9 7.65 -5.13 45.22
C GLU A 9 8.34 -6.46 44.87
N LYS A 10 9.42 -6.78 45.60
CA LYS A 10 10.26 -7.94 45.30
C LYS A 10 9.67 -9.21 45.91
N LEU A 11 9.38 -10.19 45.06
CA LEU A 11 9.06 -11.56 45.43
C LEU A 11 10.30 -12.46 45.30
N SER A 12 10.31 -13.63 45.93
CA SER A 12 11.33 -14.64 45.63
C SER A 12 11.19 -15.12 44.18
N GLU A 13 12.29 -15.55 43.56
CA GLU A 13 12.27 -16.05 42.18
C GLU A 13 11.26 -17.19 41.99
N GLU A 14 11.21 -18.13 42.93
CA GLU A 14 10.26 -19.24 42.90
C GLU A 14 8.80 -18.76 42.96
N ALA A 15 8.48 -17.81 43.83
CA ALA A 15 7.15 -17.23 43.93
C ALA A 15 6.78 -16.44 42.66
N ALA A 16 7.72 -15.69 42.09
CA ALA A 16 7.53 -14.96 40.85
C ALA A 16 7.25 -15.90 39.67
N ARG A 17 7.98 -17.02 39.57
CA ARG A 17 7.73 -18.07 38.56
C ARG A 17 6.34 -18.70 38.75
N GLY A 18 5.93 -18.95 40.00
CA GLY A 18 4.59 -19.40 40.34
C GLY A 18 3.50 -18.44 39.85
N HIS A 19 3.65 -17.15 40.15
CA HIS A 19 2.74 -16.10 39.70
C HIS A 19 2.67 -16.02 38.16
N LEU A 20 3.82 -16.00 37.48
CA LEU A 20 3.88 -15.88 36.03
C LEU A 20 3.20 -17.04 35.30
N ARG A 21 3.23 -18.26 35.87
CA ARG A 21 2.70 -19.45 35.21
C ARG A 21 1.28 -19.82 35.62
N TYR A 22 0.98 -19.65 36.90
CA TYR A 22 -0.25 -20.16 37.53
C TYR A 22 -1.12 -19.05 38.12
N GLY A 23 -0.65 -17.79 38.11
CA GLY A 23 -1.33 -16.69 38.77
C GLY A 23 -1.17 -16.68 40.30
N TYR A 24 -0.40 -17.63 40.87
CA TYR A 24 -0.22 -17.76 42.32
C TYR A 24 1.18 -18.31 42.67
N ALA A 25 1.79 -17.78 43.73
CA ALA A 25 3.17 -18.10 44.13
C ALA A 25 3.43 -19.60 44.38
N LYS A 26 2.52 -20.27 45.09
CA LYS A 26 2.63 -21.70 45.44
C LYS A 26 1.36 -22.45 45.08
N PRO A 27 1.28 -23.06 43.89
CA PRO A 27 0.08 -23.75 43.45
C PRO A 27 -0.34 -24.91 44.36
N SER A 28 0.60 -25.53 45.07
CA SER A 28 0.34 -26.57 46.08
C SER A 28 -0.67 -26.13 47.13
N ASP A 29 -0.62 -24.85 47.52
CA ASP A 29 -1.44 -24.28 48.58
C ASP A 29 -2.88 -24.04 48.09
N PHE A 30 -3.12 -24.23 46.79
CA PHE A 30 -4.38 -23.96 46.10
C PHE A 30 -4.91 -25.18 45.33
N GLY A 31 -4.60 -26.40 45.79
CA GLY A 31 -5.09 -27.64 45.18
C GLY A 31 -4.35 -28.05 43.90
N GLY A 32 -3.22 -27.42 43.60
CA GLY A 32 -2.29 -27.78 42.55
C GLY A 32 -2.24 -26.81 41.36
N PRO A 33 -1.30 -27.04 40.42
CA PRO A 33 -1.04 -26.16 39.27
C PRO A 33 -2.27 -25.84 38.42
N GLN A 34 -3.11 -26.84 38.16
CA GLN A 34 -4.30 -26.70 37.31
C GLN A 34 -5.34 -25.80 37.97
N GLN A 35 -5.67 -26.07 39.24
CA GLN A 35 -6.68 -25.30 39.97
C GLN A 35 -6.23 -23.86 40.22
N ALA A 36 -4.94 -23.64 40.56
CA ALA A 36 -4.37 -22.31 40.67
C ALA A 36 -4.51 -21.53 39.36
N ARG A 37 -4.18 -22.16 38.22
CA ARG A 37 -4.30 -21.55 36.89
C ARG A 37 -5.75 -21.25 36.52
N ASP A 38 -6.67 -22.18 36.71
CA ASP A 38 -8.06 -21.99 36.31
C ASP A 38 -8.72 -20.87 37.12
N VAL A 39 -8.43 -20.77 38.42
CA VAL A 39 -9.05 -19.79 39.31
C VAL A 39 -8.29 -18.46 39.33
N ASN A 40 -7.00 -18.45 39.65
CA ASN A 40 -6.24 -17.21 39.87
C ASN A 40 -5.75 -16.58 38.57
N ARG A 41 -5.37 -17.40 37.57
CA ARG A 41 -4.91 -16.87 36.29
C ARG A 41 -6.07 -16.51 35.36
N TRP A 42 -7.11 -17.34 35.31
CA TRP A 42 -8.20 -17.20 34.32
C TRP A 42 -9.58 -16.94 34.92
N GLY A 43 -9.71 -16.74 36.24
CA GLY A 43 -10.97 -16.33 36.87
C GLY A 43 -12.12 -17.32 36.67
N GLN A 44 -11.84 -18.63 36.63
CA GLN A 44 -12.76 -19.73 36.30
C GLN A 44 -13.37 -19.65 34.89
N GLY A 45 -12.87 -18.72 34.05
CA GLY A 45 -13.44 -18.41 32.75
C GLY A 45 -12.75 -19.06 31.56
N GLY A 46 -11.59 -19.70 31.72
CA GLY A 46 -10.70 -19.94 30.58
C GLY A 46 -10.16 -18.62 29.99
N PRO A 47 -9.33 -18.66 28.94
CA PRO A 47 -8.63 -17.49 28.41
C PRO A 47 -9.56 -16.54 27.64
N ARG A 48 -10.36 -15.74 28.35
CA ARG A 48 -11.32 -14.78 27.79
C ARG A 48 -10.91 -13.32 27.91
N PHE A 49 -9.83 -13.01 28.63
CA PHE A 49 -9.35 -11.66 28.84
C PHE A 49 -7.82 -11.59 28.73
N ILE A 50 -7.30 -10.40 28.47
CA ILE A 50 -5.87 -10.15 28.32
C ILE A 50 -5.21 -10.18 29.70
N LEU A 51 -4.15 -10.97 29.86
CA LEU A 51 -3.33 -10.98 31.07
C LEU A 51 -2.30 -9.85 31.05
N ASN A 52 -2.02 -9.28 32.23
CA ASN A 52 -0.90 -8.37 32.43
C ASN A 52 0.18 -9.04 33.27
N ASP A 53 1.00 -9.86 32.62
CA ASP A 53 2.07 -10.62 33.28
C ASP A 53 3.43 -9.88 33.30
N ALA A 54 3.48 -8.63 32.81
CA ALA A 54 4.72 -7.87 32.67
C ALA A 54 5.46 -7.69 34.01
N GLY A 55 4.75 -7.41 35.10
CA GLY A 55 5.36 -7.28 36.43
C GLY A 55 5.90 -8.61 36.96
N ALA A 56 5.14 -9.70 36.83
CA ALA A 56 5.59 -11.02 37.25
C ALA A 56 6.82 -11.48 36.46
N LEU A 57 6.87 -11.19 35.15
CA LEU A 57 8.03 -11.44 34.30
C LEU A 57 9.27 -10.68 34.80
N LEU A 58 9.14 -9.37 35.07
CA LEU A 58 10.26 -8.57 35.61
C LEU A 58 10.77 -9.12 36.94
N GLN A 59 9.87 -9.51 37.84
CA GLN A 59 10.23 -10.14 39.12
C GLN A 59 11.07 -11.41 38.93
N VAL A 60 10.70 -12.28 37.98
CA VAL A 60 11.49 -13.48 37.68
C VAL A 60 12.88 -13.10 37.17
N LEU A 61 12.95 -12.15 36.25
CA LEU A 61 14.20 -11.75 35.62
C LEU A 61 15.17 -11.07 36.62
N PHE A 62 14.67 -10.19 37.49
CA PHE A 62 15.47 -9.60 38.57
C PHE A 62 15.84 -10.63 39.64
N GLY A 63 14.92 -11.53 40.01
CA GLY A 63 15.15 -12.58 41.00
C GLY A 63 16.26 -13.53 40.57
N GLU A 64 16.21 -14.03 39.33
CA GLU A 64 17.25 -14.89 38.76
C GLU A 64 18.60 -14.17 38.70
N GLN A 65 18.65 -12.94 38.19
CA GLN A 65 19.89 -12.16 38.13
C GLN A 65 20.52 -11.98 39.52
N ALA A 66 19.71 -11.67 40.54
CA ALA A 66 20.19 -11.48 41.90
C ALA A 66 20.72 -12.78 42.51
N ASN A 67 19.99 -13.88 42.36
CA ASN A 67 20.41 -15.21 42.84
C ASN A 67 21.70 -15.66 42.18
N THR A 68 21.80 -15.52 40.86
CA THR A 68 23.01 -15.87 40.09
C THR A 68 24.20 -15.01 40.50
N ALA A 69 24.01 -13.70 40.74
CA ALA A 69 25.08 -12.82 41.20
C ALA A 69 25.58 -13.17 42.60
N VAL A 70 24.67 -13.46 43.55
CA VAL A 70 25.02 -13.88 44.91
C VAL A 70 25.76 -15.22 44.90
N ASN A 71 25.28 -16.19 44.12
CA ASN A 71 25.93 -17.50 43.97
C ASN A 71 27.34 -17.36 43.38
N ALA A 72 27.52 -16.53 42.35
CA ALA A 72 28.83 -16.27 41.76
C ALA A 72 29.80 -15.61 42.77
N PHE A 73 29.32 -14.64 43.54
CA PHE A 73 30.12 -13.98 44.57
C PHE A 73 30.56 -14.93 45.69
N ASN A 74 29.63 -15.76 46.20
CA ASN A 74 29.93 -16.74 47.24
C ASN A 74 30.91 -17.81 46.72
N ASN A 75 30.67 -18.37 45.53
CA ASN A 75 31.58 -19.35 44.93
C ASN A 75 32.99 -18.78 44.74
N LEU A 76 33.11 -17.53 44.28
CA LEU A 76 34.40 -16.87 44.13
C LEU A 76 35.13 -16.74 45.47
N LYS A 77 34.41 -16.38 46.54
CA LYS A 77 34.97 -16.24 47.88
C LYS A 77 35.38 -17.60 48.46
N ASP A 78 34.63 -18.65 48.16
CA ASP A 78 34.85 -20.01 48.64
C ASP A 78 35.82 -20.82 47.75
N GLY A 79 36.36 -20.22 46.69
CA GLY A 79 37.28 -20.87 45.74
C GLY A 79 36.62 -21.96 44.88
N LEU A 80 35.29 -21.94 44.76
CA LEU A 80 34.50 -22.85 43.94
C LEU A 80 34.36 -22.31 42.50
N PRO A 81 34.15 -23.19 41.50
CA PRO A 81 33.83 -22.76 40.15
C PRO A 81 32.59 -21.85 40.13
N THR A 82 32.71 -20.70 39.46
CA THR A 82 31.54 -19.84 39.20
C THR A 82 30.63 -20.48 38.16
N PRO A 83 29.31 -20.29 38.24
CA PRO A 83 28.39 -20.73 37.19
C PRO A 83 28.83 -20.19 35.81
N ASN A 84 28.96 -21.06 34.82
CA ASN A 84 29.43 -20.73 33.47
C ASN A 84 28.31 -20.20 32.54
N GLY A 85 27.17 -19.79 33.08
CA GLY A 85 26.00 -19.32 32.31
C GLY A 85 25.78 -17.81 32.43
N ASP A 86 25.37 -17.19 31.33
CA ASP A 86 24.83 -15.82 31.35
C ASP A 86 23.42 -15.81 31.97
N THR A 87 23.10 -14.76 32.73
CA THR A 87 21.76 -14.57 33.33
C THR A 87 20.69 -14.40 32.25
N LEU A 88 19.43 -14.64 32.59
CA LEU A 88 18.30 -14.42 31.69
C LEU A 88 18.24 -12.96 31.23
N MET A 89 18.54 -12.02 32.12
CA MET A 89 18.63 -10.60 31.78
C MET A 89 19.74 -10.27 30.78
N ARG A 90 20.89 -10.94 30.89
CA ARG A 90 22.01 -10.75 29.97
C ARG A 90 21.70 -11.32 28.59
N ASN A 91 21.08 -12.50 28.54
CA ASN A 91 20.58 -13.10 27.30
C ASN A 91 19.50 -12.23 26.64
N LEU A 92 18.55 -11.71 27.44
CA LEU A 92 17.51 -10.80 26.97
C LEU A 92 18.14 -9.55 26.35
N LYS A 93 19.09 -8.92 27.04
CA LYS A 93 19.80 -7.74 26.53
C LYS A 93 20.50 -8.03 25.21
N ALA A 94 21.17 -9.18 25.10
CA ALA A 94 21.89 -9.58 23.90
C ALA A 94 20.93 -9.74 22.71
N ILE A 95 19.80 -10.43 22.89
CA ILE A 95 18.76 -10.58 21.85
C ILE A 95 18.15 -9.22 21.51
N PHE A 96 17.80 -8.41 22.51
CA PHE A 96 17.20 -7.09 22.32
C PHE A 96 18.10 -6.18 21.48
N HIS A 97 19.41 -6.18 21.73
CA HIS A 97 20.37 -5.38 20.94
C HIS A 97 20.53 -5.89 19.50
N ARG A 98 20.43 -7.21 19.25
CA ARG A 98 20.47 -7.79 17.90
C ARG A 98 19.20 -7.45 17.10
N VAL A 99 18.05 -7.47 17.75
CA VAL A 99 16.75 -7.11 17.15
C VAL A 99 16.64 -5.59 16.93
N LEU A 100 17.06 -4.78 17.91
CA LEU A 100 16.99 -3.32 17.89
C LEU A 100 18.38 -2.69 18.02
N PRO A 101 19.19 -2.65 16.94
CA PRO A 101 20.57 -2.15 17.01
C PRO A 101 20.66 -0.65 17.36
N ASN A 102 19.59 0.11 17.12
CA ASN A 102 19.51 1.54 17.41
C ASN A 102 19.06 1.83 18.86
N ARG A 103 19.00 0.81 19.72
CA ARG A 103 18.62 0.92 21.13
C ARG A 103 19.59 0.19 22.01
N ASN A 104 20.06 0.86 23.05
CA ASN A 104 20.93 0.28 24.05
C ASN A 104 20.18 0.14 25.38
N LEU A 105 19.75 -1.10 25.67
CA LEU A 105 19.23 -1.51 26.97
C LEU A 105 20.35 -1.56 28.02
N THR A 106 20.20 -0.78 29.09
CA THR A 106 21.07 -0.77 30.26
C THR A 106 20.30 -1.36 31.45
N ILE A 107 20.88 -2.38 32.08
CA ILE A 107 20.26 -3.13 33.17
C ILE A 107 21.17 -3.00 34.38
N THR A 108 20.62 -2.55 35.52
CA THR A 108 21.28 -2.57 36.83
C THR A 108 20.66 -3.67 37.70
N ALA A 109 20.95 -3.67 39.00
CA ALA A 109 20.36 -4.63 39.94
C ALA A 109 18.87 -4.33 40.25
N ASP A 110 18.42 -3.11 39.97
CA ASP A 110 17.16 -2.56 40.44
C ASP A 110 16.41 -1.70 39.41
N ASP A 111 17.03 -1.40 38.27
CA ASP A 111 16.42 -0.57 37.23
C ASP A 111 16.80 -1.02 35.82
N ILE A 112 15.96 -0.64 34.87
CA ILE A 112 16.18 -0.85 33.44
C ILE A 112 15.94 0.47 32.72
N THR A 113 16.95 0.92 31.99
CA THR A 113 16.88 2.15 31.18
C THR A 113 17.25 1.86 29.73
N VAL A 114 16.70 2.64 28.82
CA VAL A 114 16.98 2.54 27.39
C VAL A 114 17.64 3.82 26.92
N ARG A 115 18.67 3.71 26.10
CA ARG A 115 19.29 4.85 25.40
C ARG A 115 19.13 4.69 23.90
N PRO A 116 18.71 5.73 23.17
CA PRO A 116 18.75 5.69 21.71
C PRO A 116 20.20 5.73 21.23
N VAL A 117 20.49 5.02 20.14
CA VAL A 117 21.80 5.03 19.48
C VAL A 117 21.61 5.66 18.10
N THR A 118 22.27 6.80 17.88
CA THR A 118 22.22 7.54 16.62
C THR A 118 23.64 7.77 16.13
N ALA A 119 23.98 7.29 14.93
CA ALA A 119 25.33 7.40 14.36
C ALA A 119 26.46 6.94 15.31
N GLY A 120 26.20 5.91 16.12
CA GLY A 120 27.16 5.37 17.11
C GLY A 120 27.26 6.16 18.41
N GLN A 121 26.50 7.26 18.57
CA GLN A 121 26.44 8.03 19.81
C GLN A 121 25.20 7.65 20.63
N LEU A 122 25.39 7.55 21.95
CA LEU A 122 24.32 7.31 22.92
C LEU A 122 23.62 8.63 23.23
N GLY A 123 22.32 8.69 23.00
CA GLY A 123 21.47 9.79 23.47
C GLY A 123 21.07 9.63 24.93
N ASP A 124 20.16 10.50 25.36
CA ASP A 124 19.70 10.56 26.75
C ASP A 124 18.92 9.29 27.16
N PRO A 125 19.13 8.77 28.39
CA PRO A 125 18.40 7.63 28.89
C PRO A 125 16.95 7.96 29.19
N TYR A 126 16.06 7.00 28.92
CA TYR A 126 14.66 7.03 29.31
C TYR A 126 14.25 5.71 30.00
N SER A 127 13.19 5.77 30.79
CA SER A 127 12.68 4.61 31.54
C SER A 127 12.01 3.60 30.61
N VAL A 128 12.04 2.31 30.95
CA VAL A 128 11.27 1.27 30.24
C VAL A 128 9.76 1.57 30.16
N THR A 129 9.23 2.33 31.12
CA THR A 129 7.83 2.80 31.10
C THR A 129 7.53 3.70 29.90
N GLN A 130 8.54 4.41 29.39
CA GLN A 130 8.46 5.35 28.27
C GLN A 130 8.81 4.70 26.91
N MET A 131 9.11 3.40 26.89
CA MET A 131 9.34 2.66 25.65
C MET A 131 8.11 2.70 24.74
N SER A 132 8.38 2.70 23.43
CA SER A 132 7.32 2.54 22.42
C SER A 132 6.65 1.17 22.56
N ASP A 133 5.44 1.02 22.03
CA ASP A 133 4.70 -0.24 22.12
C ASP A 133 5.48 -1.41 21.49
N GLY A 134 6.20 -1.16 20.39
CA GLY A 134 7.04 -2.19 19.76
C GLY A 134 8.27 -2.57 20.57
N GLU A 135 8.93 -1.60 21.21
CA GLU A 135 10.04 -1.87 22.12
C GLU A 135 9.58 -2.71 23.33
N LYS A 136 8.41 -2.36 23.91
CA LYS A 136 7.81 -3.10 25.02
C LYS A 136 7.42 -4.51 24.59
N ALA A 137 6.83 -4.66 23.41
CA ALA A 137 6.46 -5.96 22.85
C ALA A 137 7.68 -6.86 22.68
N ILE A 138 8.77 -6.34 22.09
CA ILE A 138 10.02 -7.10 21.90
C ILE A 138 10.62 -7.51 23.24
N PHE A 139 10.76 -6.59 24.18
CA PHE A 139 11.27 -6.92 25.53
C PHE A 139 10.43 -8.02 26.17
N TYR A 140 9.11 -7.88 26.12
CA TYR A 140 8.18 -8.81 26.73
C TYR A 140 8.23 -10.20 26.08
N ILE A 141 8.19 -10.29 24.75
CA ILE A 141 8.25 -11.56 24.01
C ILE A 141 9.56 -12.29 24.30
N VAL A 142 10.70 -11.59 24.24
CA VAL A 142 12.02 -12.17 24.54
C VAL A 142 12.08 -12.66 25.99
N GLY A 143 11.59 -11.87 26.95
CA GLY A 143 11.54 -12.28 28.34
C GLY A 143 10.68 -13.53 28.57
N GLN A 144 9.49 -13.58 27.99
CA GLN A 144 8.61 -14.75 28.08
C GLN A 144 9.27 -15.99 27.48
N ALA A 145 9.95 -15.85 26.34
CA ALA A 145 10.65 -16.94 25.69
C ALA A 145 11.79 -17.51 26.53
N LEU A 146 12.57 -16.64 27.17
CA LEU A 146 13.71 -17.05 28.00
C LEU A 146 13.29 -17.67 29.34
N VAL A 147 12.15 -17.25 29.90
CA VAL A 147 11.69 -17.71 31.22
C VAL A 147 10.93 -19.03 31.15
N ALA A 148 10.40 -19.42 29.99
CA ALA A 148 9.60 -20.65 29.88
C ALA A 148 10.40 -21.91 30.22
N ASP A 149 9.72 -22.92 30.74
CA ASP A 149 10.32 -24.21 31.05
C ASP A 149 10.80 -24.96 29.80
N GLU A 150 11.70 -25.92 29.99
CA GLU A 150 12.18 -26.79 28.93
C GLU A 150 11.05 -27.60 28.28
N GLY A 151 11.10 -27.78 26.95
CA GLY A 151 10.09 -28.55 26.22
C GLY A 151 8.72 -27.89 26.14
N SER A 152 8.63 -26.58 26.35
CA SER A 152 7.39 -25.81 26.23
C SER A 152 6.98 -25.58 24.77
N VAL A 153 5.69 -25.31 24.56
CA VAL A 153 5.16 -24.86 23.27
C VAL A 153 4.78 -23.39 23.36
N PHE A 154 5.40 -22.55 22.54
CA PHE A 154 5.05 -21.16 22.37
C PHE A 154 3.98 -21.01 21.30
N ILE A 155 2.81 -20.51 21.69
CA ILE A 155 1.72 -20.20 20.76
C ILE A 155 1.61 -18.69 20.69
N MET A 156 1.83 -18.13 19.50
CA MET A 156 1.72 -16.70 19.25
C MET A 156 0.68 -16.44 18.16
N ASP A 157 -0.34 -15.68 18.52
CA ASP A 157 -1.33 -15.17 17.59
C ASP A 157 -0.95 -13.74 17.18
N GLU A 158 -0.94 -13.49 15.88
CA GLU A 158 -0.56 -12.22 15.25
C GLU A 158 0.82 -11.70 15.72
N PRO A 159 1.91 -12.46 15.47
CA PRO A 159 3.28 -12.09 15.88
C PRO A 159 3.75 -10.73 15.33
N GLU A 160 3.11 -10.22 14.27
CA GLU A 160 3.33 -8.91 13.66
C GLU A 160 2.75 -7.73 14.46
N ILE A 161 1.84 -7.96 15.42
CA ILE A 161 1.21 -6.88 16.17
C ILE A 161 2.26 -6.11 17.00
N HIS A 162 2.28 -4.78 16.81
CA HIS A 162 3.24 -3.83 17.40
C HIS A 162 4.71 -4.03 17.00
N VAL A 163 5.05 -5.02 16.17
CA VAL A 163 6.42 -5.27 15.71
C VAL A 163 6.55 -4.88 14.24
N HIS A 164 7.53 -4.04 13.92
CA HIS A 164 7.74 -3.64 12.53
C HIS A 164 8.19 -4.83 11.67
N ARG A 165 7.64 -4.95 10.45
CA ARG A 165 7.89 -6.07 9.53
C ARG A 165 9.38 -6.35 9.27
N SER A 166 10.20 -5.30 9.23
CA SER A 166 11.65 -5.42 8.97
C SER A 166 12.44 -6.12 10.08
N ILE A 167 11.89 -6.20 11.30
CA ILE A 167 12.55 -6.84 12.45
C ILE A 167 11.84 -8.11 12.90
N LEU A 168 10.63 -8.37 12.41
CA LEU A 168 9.81 -9.52 12.77
C LEU A 168 10.55 -10.85 12.52
N GLY A 169 11.05 -11.07 11.30
CA GLY A 169 11.81 -12.28 10.97
C GLY A 169 13.01 -12.50 11.88
N ARG A 170 13.80 -11.44 12.10
CA ARG A 170 14.99 -11.48 12.98
C ARG A 170 14.63 -11.79 14.43
N LEU A 171 13.55 -11.21 14.95
CA LEU A 171 13.09 -11.49 16.30
C LEU A 171 12.82 -12.99 16.47
N TRP A 172 12.06 -13.59 15.57
CA TRP A 172 11.73 -15.01 15.66
C TRP A 172 12.93 -15.93 15.41
N ASP A 173 13.84 -15.58 14.50
CA ASP A 173 15.11 -16.30 14.32
C ASP A 173 15.92 -16.35 15.63
N GLU A 174 16.02 -15.23 16.33
CA GLU A 174 16.73 -15.13 17.61
C GLU A 174 16.04 -15.92 18.73
N LEU A 175 14.71 -15.94 18.75
CA LEU A 175 13.93 -16.70 19.74
C LEU A 175 14.05 -18.22 19.52
N GLU A 176 13.92 -18.67 18.27
CA GLU A 176 14.07 -20.07 17.88
C GLU A 176 15.49 -20.56 18.19
N ALA A 177 16.52 -19.74 17.92
CA ALA A 177 17.90 -20.05 18.24
C ALA A 177 18.19 -20.06 19.75
N ALA A 178 17.55 -19.19 20.52
CA ALA A 178 17.71 -19.13 21.97
C ALA A 178 17.04 -20.31 22.70
N ARG A 179 15.99 -20.91 22.12
CA ARG A 179 15.19 -22.00 22.71
C ARG A 179 14.98 -23.15 21.73
N PRO A 180 16.05 -23.86 21.32
CA PRO A 180 15.95 -25.01 20.42
C PRO A 180 15.22 -26.21 21.05
N ASP A 181 15.05 -26.20 22.38
CA ASP A 181 14.31 -27.20 23.15
C ASP A 181 12.79 -27.01 23.10
N CYS A 182 12.30 -25.86 22.61
CA CYS A 182 10.89 -25.53 22.56
C CYS A 182 10.31 -25.62 21.14
N ALA A 183 8.98 -25.78 21.06
CA ALA A 183 8.25 -25.71 19.79
C ALA A 183 7.54 -24.35 19.64
N PHE A 184 7.45 -23.86 18.41
CA PHE A 184 6.79 -22.60 18.07
C PHE A 184 5.60 -22.84 17.15
N LEU A 185 4.42 -22.35 17.55
CA LEU A 185 3.20 -22.30 16.76
C LEU A 185 2.83 -20.84 16.54
N LEU A 186 3.03 -20.37 15.32
CA LEU A 186 2.78 -18.98 14.92
C LEU A 186 1.52 -18.91 14.05
N ILE A 187 0.59 -18.04 14.42
CA ILE A 187 -0.66 -17.79 13.69
C ILE A 187 -0.56 -16.36 13.15
N THR A 188 -0.57 -16.18 11.84
CA THR A 188 -0.26 -14.89 11.20
C THR A 188 -1.05 -14.73 9.90
N HIS A 189 -1.34 -13.48 9.54
CA HIS A 189 -1.87 -13.14 8.22
C HIS A 189 -0.76 -12.66 7.25
N ASP A 190 0.47 -12.44 7.71
CA ASP A 190 1.62 -12.12 6.86
C ASP A 190 2.19 -13.38 6.19
N LEU A 191 1.77 -13.62 4.95
CA LEU A 191 2.23 -14.75 4.14
C LEU A 191 3.72 -14.74 3.84
N GLU A 192 4.36 -13.57 3.77
CA GLU A 192 5.81 -13.49 3.53
C GLU A 192 6.56 -13.94 4.78
N PHE A 193 6.11 -13.50 5.95
CA PHE A 193 6.64 -13.97 7.22
C PHE A 193 6.43 -15.48 7.37
N ALA A 194 5.20 -15.98 7.15
CA ALA A 194 4.90 -17.42 7.22
C ALA A 194 5.75 -18.25 6.23
N ALA A 195 5.92 -17.77 4.99
CA ALA A 195 6.75 -18.43 3.98
C ALA A 195 8.22 -18.50 4.38
N SER A 196 8.74 -17.46 5.05
CA SER A 196 10.14 -17.38 5.49
C SER A 196 10.50 -18.36 6.60
N ARG A 197 9.52 -18.86 7.35
CA ARG A 197 9.75 -19.76 8.49
C ARG A 197 10.00 -21.20 8.02
N ALA A 198 10.98 -21.84 8.64
CA ALA A 198 11.16 -23.28 8.53
C ALA A 198 10.06 -23.99 9.33
N GLY A 199 9.43 -25.02 8.74
CA GLY A 199 8.39 -25.81 9.43
C GLY A 199 7.12 -26.01 8.61
N LYS A 200 6.25 -26.88 9.15
CA LYS A 200 4.97 -27.25 8.55
C LYS A 200 4.03 -26.05 8.52
N LYS A 201 3.40 -25.83 7.37
CA LYS A 201 2.50 -24.70 7.12
C LYS A 201 1.08 -25.21 6.99
N HIS A 202 0.17 -24.58 7.71
CA HIS A 202 -1.24 -24.90 7.70
C HIS A 202 -2.04 -23.64 7.39
N VAL A 203 -3.12 -23.79 6.64
CA VAL A 203 -4.07 -22.72 6.36
C VAL A 203 -5.42 -23.04 6.97
N ILE A 204 -6.00 -22.04 7.62
CA ILE A 204 -7.38 -22.10 8.11
C ILE A 204 -8.28 -21.59 6.98
N ARG A 205 -8.97 -22.50 6.27
CA ARG A 205 -9.80 -22.12 5.11
C ARG A 205 -11.14 -21.52 5.53
N SER A 206 -11.75 -22.06 6.58
CA SER A 206 -13.06 -21.61 7.06
C SER A 206 -13.31 -22.04 8.49
N TYR A 207 -14.20 -21.31 9.15
CA TYR A 207 -14.74 -21.67 10.47
C TYR A 207 -16.26 -21.66 10.42
N ALA A 208 -16.89 -22.70 10.96
CA ALA A 208 -18.31 -22.70 11.24
C ALA A 208 -18.57 -23.20 12.67
N PRO A 209 -19.43 -22.55 13.47
CA PRO A 209 -19.64 -22.93 14.88
C PRO A 209 -20.04 -24.39 15.09
N ALA A 210 -20.77 -24.98 14.15
CA ALA A 210 -21.27 -26.36 14.25
C ALA A 210 -20.23 -27.41 13.86
N THR A 211 -19.34 -27.11 12.91
CA THR A 211 -18.38 -28.08 12.35
C THR A 211 -16.93 -27.79 12.73
N GLY A 212 -16.66 -26.64 13.33
CA GLY A 212 -15.33 -26.19 13.73
C GLY A 212 -14.50 -25.61 12.58
N TRP A 213 -13.19 -25.68 12.75
CA TRP A 213 -12.19 -25.16 11.82
C TRP A 213 -11.88 -26.17 10.71
N VAL A 214 -11.83 -25.71 9.47
CA VAL A 214 -11.30 -26.48 8.32
C VAL A 214 -9.85 -26.05 8.11
N ILE A 215 -8.93 -26.97 8.39
CA ILE A 215 -7.48 -26.72 8.32
C ILE A 215 -6.87 -27.60 7.23
N GLU A 216 -6.14 -26.98 6.31
CA GLU A 216 -5.45 -27.66 5.21
C GLU A 216 -3.93 -27.55 5.37
N ASN A 217 -3.20 -28.56 4.89
CA ASN A 217 -1.74 -28.54 4.84
C ASN A 217 -1.28 -27.82 3.56
N VAL A 218 -0.25 -26.99 3.66
CA VAL A 218 0.38 -26.31 2.53
C VAL A 218 1.67 -27.07 2.18
N PRO A 219 1.74 -27.82 1.05
CA PRO A 219 2.94 -28.54 0.66
C PRO A 219 4.11 -27.58 0.42
N GLU A 220 5.31 -27.92 0.92
CA GLU A 220 6.50 -27.07 0.77
C GLU A 220 6.89 -26.85 -0.71
N ALA A 221 6.60 -27.83 -1.58
CA ALA A 221 6.93 -27.74 -3.01
C ALA A 221 6.04 -26.76 -3.78
N ASP A 222 4.77 -26.65 -3.40
CA ASP A 222 3.76 -25.88 -4.13
C ASP A 222 3.57 -24.47 -3.54
N GLY A 223 3.91 -24.27 -2.27
CA GLY A 223 3.70 -23.01 -1.56
C GLY A 223 2.21 -22.65 -1.43
N PHE A 224 1.92 -21.37 -1.22
CA PHE A 224 0.54 -20.88 -1.10
C PHE A 224 -0.07 -20.66 -2.50
N SER A 225 -1.22 -21.28 -2.78
CA SER A 225 -1.94 -21.07 -4.04
C SER A 225 -2.55 -19.67 -4.15
N GLU A 226 -2.79 -19.19 -5.37
CA GLU A 226 -3.35 -17.85 -5.64
C GLU A 226 -4.71 -17.63 -4.96
N ASP A 227 -5.58 -18.64 -4.99
CA ASP A 227 -6.87 -18.62 -4.29
C ASP A 227 -6.70 -18.45 -2.77
N LEU A 228 -5.73 -19.14 -2.15
CA LEU A 228 -5.44 -19.03 -0.72
C LEU A 228 -4.85 -17.66 -0.37
N ILE A 229 -3.95 -17.15 -1.20
CA ILE A 229 -3.36 -15.82 -1.03
C ILE A 229 -4.46 -14.75 -1.08
N THR A 230 -5.36 -14.85 -2.05
CA THR A 230 -6.50 -13.92 -2.23
C THR A 230 -7.48 -14.00 -1.07
N LEU A 231 -7.73 -15.20 -0.52
CA LEU A 231 -8.58 -15.40 0.65
C LEU A 231 -7.98 -14.76 1.91
N ILE A 232 -6.66 -14.87 2.11
CA ILE A 232 -5.98 -14.42 3.34
C ILE A 232 -5.68 -12.92 3.31
N LEU A 233 -5.12 -12.41 2.20
CA LEU A 233 -4.74 -10.99 2.08
C LEU A 233 -5.87 -10.10 1.55
N GLY A 234 -6.96 -10.70 1.09
CA GLY A 234 -7.97 -10.03 0.27
C GLY A 234 -7.46 -9.71 -1.14
N SER A 235 -8.32 -9.20 -2.01
CA SER A 235 -7.85 -8.69 -3.31
C SER A 235 -7.01 -7.42 -3.09
N ARG A 236 -5.71 -7.44 -3.41
CA ARG A 236 -5.01 -6.19 -3.70
C ARG A 236 -5.56 -5.66 -5.01
N ARG A 237 -6.26 -4.51 -4.95
CA ARG A 237 -6.78 -3.87 -6.17
C ARG A 237 -5.62 -3.56 -7.12
N PRO A 238 -5.70 -3.95 -8.40
CA PRO A 238 -4.66 -3.64 -9.38
C PRO A 238 -4.44 -2.13 -9.49
N ILE A 239 -3.23 -1.71 -9.88
CA ILE A 239 -2.88 -0.29 -9.95
C ILE A 239 -3.21 0.27 -11.34
N LEU A 240 -4.02 1.32 -11.40
CA LEU A 240 -4.25 2.09 -12.61
C LEU A 240 -3.43 3.38 -12.54
N PHE A 241 -2.38 3.48 -13.36
CA PHE A 241 -1.62 4.72 -13.50
C PHE A 241 -2.34 5.66 -14.46
N VAL A 242 -2.57 6.90 -14.03
CA VAL A 242 -3.30 7.91 -14.81
C VAL A 242 -2.52 9.21 -14.91
N GLU A 243 -2.81 10.02 -15.93
CA GLU A 243 -2.31 11.38 -16.02
C GLU A 243 -2.96 12.30 -14.97
N GLY A 244 -2.27 13.41 -14.68
CA GLY A 244 -2.67 14.43 -13.72
C GLY A 244 -1.87 14.41 -12.42
N GLU A 245 -2.27 15.30 -11.52
CA GLU A 245 -1.68 15.48 -10.19
C GLU A 245 -2.65 15.06 -9.09
N GLN A 246 -2.16 14.90 -7.85
CA GLN A 246 -3.05 14.63 -6.73
C GLN A 246 -4.07 15.76 -6.53
N GLY A 247 -5.36 15.39 -6.46
CA GLY A 247 -6.45 16.34 -6.20
C GLY A 247 -7.04 17.00 -7.45
N SER A 248 -6.63 16.61 -8.67
CA SER A 248 -7.28 17.07 -9.89
C SER A 248 -8.71 16.52 -10.04
N LEU A 249 -9.53 17.21 -10.83
CA LEU A 249 -10.86 16.76 -11.25
C LEU A 249 -10.78 15.37 -11.90
N ASP A 250 -9.77 15.17 -12.73
CA ASP A 250 -9.47 13.93 -13.47
C ASP A 250 -9.43 12.71 -12.55
N LEU A 251 -8.74 12.84 -11.41
CA LEU A 251 -8.58 11.76 -10.45
C LEU A 251 -9.92 11.35 -9.82
N ALA A 252 -10.84 12.29 -9.63
CA ALA A 252 -12.18 11.99 -9.12
C ALA A 252 -12.99 11.17 -10.12
N PHE A 253 -12.84 11.44 -11.43
CA PHE A 253 -13.50 10.68 -12.48
C PHE A 253 -12.96 9.25 -12.56
N TYR A 254 -11.63 9.11 -12.61
CA TYR A 254 -11.02 7.79 -12.67
C TYR A 254 -11.36 6.93 -11.45
N ARG A 255 -11.35 7.49 -10.23
CA ARG A 255 -11.73 6.75 -9.02
C ARG A 255 -13.20 6.31 -9.03
N ALA A 256 -14.10 7.12 -9.58
CA ALA A 256 -15.51 6.80 -9.65
C ALA A 256 -15.80 5.72 -10.72
N CYS A 257 -15.13 5.80 -11.87
CA CYS A 257 -15.35 4.89 -13.01
C CYS A 257 -14.59 3.56 -12.90
N TYR A 258 -13.48 3.50 -12.15
CA TYR A 258 -12.68 2.30 -11.95
C TYR A 258 -12.61 1.89 -10.46
N PRO A 259 -13.74 1.53 -9.81
CA PRO A 259 -13.79 1.28 -8.36
C PRO A 259 -13.01 0.04 -7.91
N THR A 260 -12.75 -0.89 -8.82
CA THR A 260 -11.95 -2.11 -8.58
C THR A 260 -10.45 -1.86 -8.66
N TRP A 261 -10.01 -0.66 -9.06
CA TRP A 261 -8.61 -0.30 -9.25
C TRP A 261 -8.11 0.66 -8.17
N THR A 262 -6.81 0.63 -7.89
CA THR A 262 -6.10 1.66 -7.15
C THR A 262 -5.58 2.70 -8.14
N VAL A 263 -6.25 3.85 -8.23
CA VAL A 263 -5.89 4.91 -9.17
C VAL A 263 -4.74 5.77 -8.62
N VAL A 264 -3.62 5.84 -9.36
CA VAL A 264 -2.39 6.55 -8.97
C VAL A 264 -1.99 7.55 -10.07
N PRO A 265 -2.01 8.87 -9.78
CA PRO A 265 -1.57 9.89 -10.75
C PRO A 265 -0.05 9.87 -10.95
N ARG A 266 0.42 10.09 -12.18
CA ARG A 266 1.85 10.09 -12.56
C ARG A 266 2.31 11.34 -13.31
N GLY A 267 1.59 12.46 -13.19
CA GLY A 267 1.91 13.67 -13.93
C GLY A 267 1.50 13.51 -15.39
N GLY A 268 2.43 13.61 -16.33
CA GLY A 268 2.12 13.45 -17.76
C GLY A 268 2.20 12.00 -18.26
N CYS A 269 1.79 11.81 -19.52
CA CYS A 269 1.82 10.56 -20.28
C CYS A 269 3.13 9.75 -20.10
N GLU A 270 4.30 10.40 -20.13
CA GLU A 270 5.60 9.74 -19.92
C GLU A 270 5.75 9.09 -18.55
N GLY A 271 5.23 9.73 -17.50
CA GLY A 271 5.26 9.18 -16.15
C GLY A 271 4.36 7.94 -16.02
N VAL A 272 3.22 7.94 -16.71
CA VAL A 272 2.31 6.78 -16.79
C VAL A 272 3.00 5.63 -17.52
N ILE A 273 3.51 5.87 -18.74
CA ILE A 273 4.21 4.85 -19.55
C ILE A 273 5.37 4.26 -18.78
N HIS A 274 6.25 5.10 -18.22
CA HIS A 274 7.41 4.64 -17.47
C HIS A 274 7.02 3.79 -16.26
N SER A 275 5.96 4.18 -15.53
CA SER A 275 5.48 3.44 -14.37
C SER A 275 4.94 2.06 -14.76
N VAL A 276 4.12 1.98 -15.82
CA VAL A 276 3.56 0.72 -16.31
C VAL A 276 4.66 -0.20 -16.81
N VAL A 277 5.52 0.29 -17.70
CA VAL A 277 6.62 -0.51 -18.27
C VAL A 277 7.58 -0.99 -17.18
N THR A 278 7.94 -0.13 -16.23
CA THR A 278 8.85 -0.51 -15.13
C THR A 278 8.23 -1.54 -14.20
N MET A 279 6.97 -1.36 -13.80
CA MET A 279 6.29 -2.34 -12.94
C MET A 279 6.14 -3.68 -13.64
N ARG A 280 5.73 -3.69 -14.92
CA ARG A 280 5.56 -4.92 -15.70
C ARG A 280 6.88 -5.63 -15.97
N ARG A 281 7.96 -4.91 -16.27
CA ARG A 281 9.31 -5.50 -16.37
C ARG A 281 9.75 -6.18 -15.08
N ASN A 282 9.29 -5.68 -13.93
CA ASN A 282 9.56 -6.24 -12.61
C ASN A 282 8.43 -7.14 -12.09
N ALA A 283 7.52 -7.64 -12.95
CA ALA A 283 6.42 -8.51 -12.54
C ALA A 283 6.91 -9.84 -11.91
N ALA A 284 8.11 -10.30 -12.27
CA ALA A 284 8.75 -11.45 -11.62
C ALA A 284 9.07 -11.20 -10.13
N PHE A 285 9.23 -9.94 -9.74
CA PHE A 285 9.58 -9.52 -8.38
C PHE A 285 8.41 -8.83 -7.65
N THR A 286 7.35 -8.44 -8.37
CA THR A 286 6.18 -7.77 -7.80
C THR A 286 4.89 -8.43 -8.28
N ARG A 287 4.00 -8.79 -7.34
CA ARG A 287 2.67 -9.39 -7.65
C ARG A 287 1.61 -8.34 -8.02
N ILE A 288 2.04 -7.15 -8.42
CA ILE A 288 1.15 -6.01 -8.65
C ILE A 288 0.80 -5.98 -10.13
N GLN A 289 -0.45 -6.32 -10.44
CA GLN A 289 -1.02 -6.04 -11.76
C GLN A 289 -1.18 -4.53 -11.92
N CYS A 290 -0.80 -4.02 -13.08
CA CYS A 290 -0.95 -2.60 -13.37
C CYS A 290 -1.32 -2.35 -14.84
N ALA A 291 -2.00 -1.24 -15.06
CA ALA A 291 -2.33 -0.73 -16.37
C ALA A 291 -2.16 0.80 -16.38
N GLY A 292 -2.10 1.38 -17.58
CA GLY A 292 -2.04 2.81 -17.79
C GLY A 292 -3.30 3.34 -18.46
N LEU A 293 -3.65 4.59 -18.18
CA LEU A 293 -4.64 5.35 -18.93
C LEU A 293 -4.07 6.74 -19.22
N VAL A 294 -3.96 7.08 -20.50
CA VAL A 294 -3.37 8.33 -20.99
C VAL A 294 -4.37 9.11 -21.84
N ASP A 295 -4.19 10.42 -21.90
CA ASP A 295 -4.98 11.31 -22.74
C ASP A 295 -4.71 11.01 -24.23
N ALA A 296 -5.65 11.33 -25.12
CA ALA A 296 -5.50 11.01 -26.55
C ALA A 296 -4.56 11.99 -27.29
N ASP A 297 -4.09 13.04 -26.63
CA ASP A 297 -3.48 14.18 -27.28
C ASP A 297 -2.16 13.83 -28.00
N GLY A 298 -2.14 14.10 -29.31
CA GLY A 298 -0.96 13.90 -30.15
C GLY A 298 -0.56 12.44 -30.42
N HIS A 299 -1.35 11.44 -29.98
CA HIS A 299 -1.12 10.02 -30.28
C HIS A 299 -1.68 9.65 -31.66
N ASP A 300 -0.83 9.11 -32.53
CA ASP A 300 -1.28 8.50 -33.78
C ASP A 300 -1.71 7.04 -33.56
N GLU A 301 -2.25 6.39 -34.59
CA GLU A 301 -2.73 5.01 -34.48
C GLU A 301 -1.61 4.01 -34.12
N ILE A 302 -0.36 4.33 -34.50
CA ILE A 302 0.82 3.52 -34.22
C ILE A 302 1.19 3.61 -32.73
N ASP A 303 1.18 4.82 -32.18
CA ASP A 303 1.38 5.09 -30.75
C ASP A 303 0.31 4.36 -29.93
N ARG A 304 -0.96 4.42 -30.35
CA ARG A 304 -2.08 3.74 -29.67
C ARG A 304 -1.90 2.23 -29.65
N ALA A 305 -1.51 1.63 -30.78
CA ALA A 305 -1.25 0.20 -30.85
C ALA A 305 -0.07 -0.23 -29.96
N SER A 306 1.00 0.57 -29.92
CA SER A 306 2.17 0.34 -29.05
C SER A 306 1.81 0.43 -27.56
N HIS A 307 1.00 1.43 -27.18
CA HIS A 307 0.51 1.60 -25.82
C HIS A 307 -0.39 0.44 -25.39
N ALA A 308 -1.33 0.03 -26.25
CA ALA A 308 -2.22 -1.09 -25.98
C ALA A 308 -1.45 -2.40 -25.76
N ALA A 309 -0.39 -2.65 -26.54
CA ALA A 309 0.49 -3.80 -26.35
C ALA A 309 1.22 -3.79 -24.98
N ASN A 310 1.48 -2.61 -24.41
CA ASN A 310 2.03 -2.42 -23.08
C ASN A 310 0.96 -2.29 -21.98
N GLY A 311 -0.32 -2.55 -22.31
CA GLY A 311 -1.49 -2.42 -21.43
C GLY A 311 -1.71 -1.00 -20.91
N ILE A 312 -1.49 -0.04 -21.79
CA ILE A 312 -1.79 1.37 -21.62
C ILE A 312 -2.92 1.70 -22.59
N GLU A 313 -4.05 2.12 -22.05
CA GLU A 313 -5.21 2.53 -22.83
C GLU A 313 -5.19 4.05 -23.08
N THR A 314 -5.77 4.48 -24.19
CA THR A 314 -5.90 5.90 -24.54
C THR A 314 -7.35 6.35 -24.42
N LEU A 315 -7.59 7.57 -23.95
CA LEU A 315 -8.93 8.14 -23.95
C LEU A 315 -9.53 8.23 -25.37
N PRO A 316 -10.86 8.21 -25.52
CA PRO A 316 -11.53 8.45 -26.79
C PRO A 316 -11.61 9.96 -27.14
N VAL A 317 -11.33 10.83 -26.17
CA VAL A 317 -11.37 12.29 -26.28
C VAL A 317 -9.99 12.87 -25.97
N SER A 318 -9.71 14.08 -26.44
CA SER A 318 -8.40 14.71 -26.27
C SER A 318 -7.98 14.90 -24.81
N GLU A 319 -8.94 15.22 -23.93
CA GLU A 319 -8.73 15.46 -22.50
C GLU A 319 -9.96 14.92 -21.75
N ILE A 320 -9.78 14.48 -20.50
CA ILE A 320 -10.90 13.88 -19.75
C ILE A 320 -12.10 14.82 -19.57
N GLU A 321 -11.90 16.14 -19.45
CA GLU A 321 -13.01 17.09 -19.34
C GLU A 321 -13.90 17.12 -20.58
N ASN A 322 -13.36 16.79 -21.75
CA ASN A 322 -14.13 16.70 -22.99
C ASN A 322 -15.21 15.60 -22.92
N LEU A 323 -15.09 14.63 -22.00
CA LEU A 323 -16.14 13.64 -21.76
C LEU A 323 -17.46 14.31 -21.36
N LEU A 324 -17.43 15.46 -20.67
CA LEU A 324 -18.64 16.20 -20.26
C LEU A 324 -19.44 16.75 -21.44
N LEU A 325 -18.78 16.92 -22.60
CA LEU A 325 -19.39 17.44 -23.82
C LEU A 325 -19.92 16.34 -24.73
N LEU A 326 -19.62 15.07 -24.46
CA LEU A 326 -20.16 13.96 -25.26
C LEU A 326 -21.69 13.91 -25.12
N PRO A 327 -22.45 13.65 -26.20
CA PRO A 327 -23.91 13.64 -26.15
C PRO A 327 -24.51 12.75 -25.04
N PRO A 328 -24.03 11.52 -24.79
CA PRO A 328 -24.56 10.68 -23.71
C PRO A 328 -24.31 11.26 -22.31
N VAL A 329 -23.18 11.93 -22.10
CA VAL A 329 -22.78 12.49 -20.80
C VAL A 329 -23.50 13.81 -20.54
N SER A 330 -23.54 14.69 -21.53
CA SER A 330 -24.28 15.96 -21.47
C SER A 330 -25.78 15.74 -21.27
N SER A 331 -26.38 14.72 -21.93
CA SER A 331 -27.78 14.33 -21.68
C SER A 331 -27.99 13.94 -20.23
N ALA A 332 -27.13 13.07 -19.68
CA ALA A 332 -27.22 12.65 -18.29
C ALA A 332 -27.13 13.83 -17.30
N ILE A 333 -26.27 14.83 -17.58
CA ILE A 333 -26.16 16.03 -16.75
C ILE A 333 -27.44 16.88 -16.80
N LEU A 334 -28.02 17.07 -17.99
CA LEU A 334 -29.26 17.84 -18.14
C LEU A 334 -30.46 17.14 -17.49
N GLU A 335 -30.57 15.81 -17.62
CA GLU A 335 -31.59 15.00 -16.94
C GLU A 335 -31.47 15.06 -15.41
N MET A 336 -30.25 15.14 -14.87
CA MET A 336 -30.02 15.37 -13.44
C MET A 336 -30.46 16.76 -12.97
N ASN A 337 -30.57 17.73 -13.90
CA ASN A 337 -31.14 19.05 -13.67
C ASN A 337 -32.64 19.11 -14.01
N HIS A 338 -33.31 17.96 -14.14
CA HIS A 338 -34.75 17.82 -14.42
C HIS A 338 -35.20 18.38 -15.78
N LEU A 339 -34.31 18.42 -16.77
CA LEU A 339 -34.65 18.75 -18.15
C LEU A 339 -35.02 17.46 -18.92
N GLU A 340 -36.14 17.50 -19.64
CA GLU A 340 -36.66 16.35 -20.40
C GLU A 340 -37.26 16.78 -21.75
N GLY A 341 -37.41 15.84 -22.69
CA GLY A 341 -38.07 16.06 -23.97
C GLY A 341 -37.41 17.13 -24.84
N ASN A 342 -38.23 17.97 -25.50
CA ASN A 342 -37.76 18.98 -26.45
C ASN A 342 -36.78 20.01 -25.84
N GLU A 343 -36.91 20.30 -24.54
CA GLU A 343 -36.03 21.27 -23.88
C GLU A 343 -34.60 20.72 -23.76
N LEU A 344 -34.47 19.43 -23.45
CA LEU A 344 -33.19 18.72 -23.42
C LEU A 344 -32.54 18.70 -24.81
N GLU A 345 -33.29 18.34 -25.85
CA GLU A 345 -32.78 18.31 -27.22
C GLU A 345 -32.30 19.70 -27.68
N THR A 346 -33.06 20.75 -27.33
CA THR A 346 -32.69 22.13 -27.63
C THR A 346 -31.39 22.53 -26.93
N LYS A 347 -31.23 22.18 -25.64
CA LYS A 347 -30.01 22.46 -24.87
C LYS A 347 -28.79 21.71 -25.40
N LEU A 348 -28.95 20.46 -25.80
CA LEU A 348 -27.89 19.67 -26.43
C LEU A 348 -27.47 20.28 -27.78
N ALA A 349 -28.44 20.72 -28.59
CA ALA A 349 -28.17 21.39 -29.86
C ALA A 349 -27.46 22.75 -29.64
N GLU A 350 -27.87 23.53 -28.64
CA GLU A 350 -27.18 24.77 -28.24
C GLU A 350 -25.74 24.53 -27.79
N LEU A 351 -25.49 23.49 -26.98
CA LEU A 351 -24.15 23.12 -26.55
C LEU A 351 -23.28 22.71 -27.74
N LYS A 352 -23.80 21.81 -28.59
CA LYS A 352 -23.13 21.33 -29.80
C LYS A 352 -22.76 22.52 -30.70
N ALA A 353 -23.72 23.39 -31.01
CA ALA A 353 -23.50 24.58 -31.81
C ALA A 353 -22.46 25.54 -31.19
N ALA A 354 -22.44 25.69 -29.86
CA ALA A 354 -21.45 26.52 -29.19
C ALA A 354 -20.03 25.96 -29.29
N VAL A 355 -19.86 24.63 -29.20
CA VAL A 355 -18.56 23.98 -29.39
C VAL A 355 -18.08 24.12 -30.84
N PHE A 356 -18.96 23.91 -31.83
CA PHE A 356 -18.63 24.14 -33.23
C PHE A 356 -18.32 25.61 -33.54
N ALA A 357 -19.04 26.56 -32.93
CA ALA A 357 -18.74 27.98 -33.05
C ALA A 357 -17.35 28.32 -32.49
N ASP A 358 -16.93 27.71 -31.37
CA ASP A 358 -15.55 27.86 -30.87
C ASP A 358 -14.54 27.29 -31.89
N ALA A 359 -14.80 26.11 -32.44
CA ALA A 359 -13.94 25.40 -33.39
C ALA A 359 -13.92 26.00 -34.81
N THR A 360 -14.74 27.01 -35.11
CA THR A 360 -14.71 27.75 -36.39
C THR A 360 -13.91 29.05 -36.30
N ILE A 361 -13.53 29.48 -35.10
CA ILE A 361 -12.69 30.65 -34.90
C ILE A 361 -11.25 30.29 -35.29
N GLU A 362 -10.74 30.90 -36.35
CA GLU A 362 -9.42 30.63 -36.93
C GLU A 362 -8.28 30.67 -35.90
N LYS A 363 -8.31 31.64 -34.98
CA LYS A 363 -7.33 31.75 -33.89
C LYS A 363 -7.35 30.53 -32.97
N ASN A 364 -8.55 30.04 -32.62
CA ASN A 364 -8.70 28.93 -31.70
C ASN A 364 -8.19 27.63 -32.34
N VAL A 365 -8.53 27.41 -33.61
CA VAL A 365 -8.01 26.28 -34.39
C VAL A 365 -6.49 26.37 -34.51
N SER A 366 -5.94 27.54 -34.83
CA SER A 366 -4.49 27.73 -34.92
C SER A 366 -3.76 27.38 -33.61
N ASP A 367 -4.32 27.77 -32.46
CA ASP A 367 -3.75 27.44 -31.16
C ASP A 367 -3.72 25.91 -30.90
N VAL A 368 -4.78 25.19 -31.30
CA VAL A 368 -4.87 23.71 -31.21
C VAL A 368 -3.84 23.06 -32.14
N VAL A 369 -3.78 23.52 -33.40
CA VAL A 369 -2.83 23.04 -34.41
C VAL A 369 -1.39 23.20 -33.93
N LEU A 370 -1.05 24.37 -33.37
CA LEU A 370 0.28 24.64 -32.84
C LEU A 370 0.64 23.75 -31.66
N ARG A 371 -0.29 23.51 -30.72
CA ARG A 371 -0.07 22.59 -29.59
C ARG A 371 0.13 21.17 -30.08
N TYR A 372 -0.71 20.71 -31.00
CA TYR A 372 -0.59 19.39 -31.62
C TYR A 372 0.78 19.20 -32.27
N CYS A 373 1.20 20.15 -33.11
CA CYS A 373 2.50 20.10 -33.78
C CYS A 373 3.66 20.06 -32.77
N ARG A 374 3.64 20.91 -31.74
CA ARG A 374 4.67 20.93 -30.68
C ARG A 374 4.76 19.58 -29.97
N ARG A 375 3.64 19.03 -29.51
CA ARG A 375 3.60 17.72 -28.84
C ARG A 375 4.14 16.61 -29.74
N ARG A 376 3.79 16.62 -31.02
CA ARG A 376 4.24 15.60 -31.98
C ARG A 376 5.74 15.71 -32.26
N ILE A 377 6.26 16.93 -32.42
CA ILE A 377 7.70 17.17 -32.56
C ILE A 377 8.44 16.70 -31.31
N ASP A 378 8.02 17.14 -30.13
CA ASP A 378 8.66 16.77 -28.86
C ASP A 378 8.68 15.24 -28.66
N ARG A 379 7.57 14.56 -28.96
CA ARG A 379 7.46 13.10 -28.84
C ARG A 379 8.35 12.37 -29.83
N THR A 380 8.34 12.80 -31.10
CA THR A 380 9.19 12.20 -32.14
C THR A 380 10.66 12.35 -31.75
N LEU A 381 11.08 13.54 -31.32
CA LEU A 381 12.45 13.79 -30.88
C LEU A 381 12.86 12.92 -29.68
N LYS A 382 11.95 12.67 -28.73
CA LYS A 382 12.21 11.79 -27.57
C LYS A 382 12.30 10.30 -27.92
N GLN A 383 11.65 9.87 -29.01
CA GLN A 383 11.69 8.48 -29.48
C GLN A 383 12.93 8.17 -30.35
N ILE A 384 13.66 9.18 -30.83
CA ILE A 384 14.86 8.96 -31.64
C ILE A 384 15.98 8.41 -30.75
N ASP A 385 16.47 7.23 -31.09
CA ASP A 385 17.63 6.60 -30.47
C ASP A 385 18.86 6.70 -31.39
N PHE A 386 19.91 7.34 -30.90
CA PHE A 386 21.20 7.51 -31.59
C PHE A 386 22.29 6.57 -31.05
N SER A 387 21.96 5.66 -30.13
CA SER A 387 22.94 4.79 -29.45
C SER A 387 23.68 3.82 -30.37
N ALA A 388 23.14 3.54 -31.56
CA ALA A 388 23.73 2.66 -32.56
C ALA A 388 24.87 3.32 -33.36
N ASP A 389 24.95 4.66 -33.40
CA ASP A 389 25.89 5.41 -34.22
C ASP A 389 27.29 5.43 -33.57
N LYS A 390 28.30 4.86 -34.25
CA LYS A 390 29.67 4.70 -33.73
C LYS A 390 30.67 5.75 -34.22
N SER A 391 30.22 6.73 -35.02
CA SER A 391 31.08 7.79 -35.57
C SER A 391 30.32 9.11 -35.62
N VAL A 392 31.07 10.22 -35.55
CA VAL A 392 30.50 11.58 -35.62
C VAL A 392 29.80 11.83 -36.96
N SER A 393 30.33 11.31 -38.07
CA SER A 393 29.71 11.43 -39.40
C SER A 393 28.41 10.64 -39.48
N GLY A 394 28.40 9.39 -38.99
CA GLY A 394 27.19 8.55 -38.97
C GLY A 394 26.07 9.16 -38.10
N LEU A 395 26.43 9.71 -36.94
CA LEU A 395 25.48 10.40 -36.08
C LEU A 395 24.87 11.63 -36.77
N ALA A 396 25.67 12.41 -37.51
CA ALA A 396 25.19 13.58 -38.24
C ALA A 396 24.23 13.22 -39.38
N GLU A 397 24.52 12.13 -40.11
CA GLU A 397 23.64 11.60 -41.16
C GLU A 397 22.33 11.07 -40.58
N SER A 398 22.40 10.29 -39.50
CA SER A 398 21.24 9.75 -38.77
C SER A 398 20.34 10.86 -38.22
N TYR A 399 20.92 11.89 -37.60
CA TYR A 399 20.19 13.07 -37.14
C TYR A 399 19.49 13.81 -38.29
N ALA A 400 20.20 14.05 -39.39
CA ALA A 400 19.64 14.75 -40.56
C ALA A 400 18.49 13.96 -41.20
N ALA A 401 18.63 12.63 -41.32
CA ALA A 401 17.59 11.77 -41.85
C ALA A 401 16.33 11.77 -40.97
N ARG A 402 16.48 11.57 -39.65
CA ARG A 402 15.36 11.53 -38.70
C ARG A 402 14.63 12.86 -38.55
N THR A 403 15.36 13.97 -38.62
CA THR A 403 14.74 15.31 -38.55
C THR A 403 14.11 15.72 -39.87
N ALA A 404 14.58 15.22 -41.02
CA ALA A 404 13.95 15.45 -42.32
C ALA A 404 12.59 14.74 -42.47
N GLU A 405 12.33 13.67 -41.70
CA GLU A 405 11.01 12.99 -41.65
C GLU A 405 9.93 13.86 -40.97
N LEU A 406 10.32 14.88 -40.18
CA LEU A 406 9.40 15.77 -39.47
C LEU A 406 8.90 16.92 -40.36
N ASP A 407 7.81 16.70 -41.07
CA ASP A 407 7.12 17.77 -41.82
C ASP A 407 6.04 18.46 -40.97
N VAL A 408 6.39 19.62 -40.43
CA VAL A 408 5.49 20.45 -39.60
C VAL A 408 4.27 20.93 -40.40
N ALA A 409 4.42 21.21 -41.70
CA ALA A 409 3.31 21.67 -42.53
C ALA A 409 2.32 20.52 -42.80
N ALA A 410 2.83 19.31 -43.03
CA ALA A 410 1.99 18.12 -43.16
C ALA A 410 1.24 17.81 -41.85
N LEU A 411 1.91 17.87 -40.69
CA LEU A 411 1.27 17.68 -39.37
C LEU A 411 0.16 18.71 -39.12
N ALA A 412 0.41 19.98 -39.46
CA ALA A 412 -0.58 21.04 -39.35
C ALA A 412 -1.78 20.80 -40.28
N SER A 413 -1.52 20.38 -41.52
CA SER A 413 -2.57 20.08 -42.50
C SER A 413 -3.41 18.87 -42.08
N GLU A 414 -2.81 17.84 -41.51
CA GLU A 414 -3.51 16.65 -41.02
C GLU A 414 -4.54 17.01 -39.97
N ILE A 415 -4.13 17.73 -38.93
CA ILE A 415 -5.02 18.08 -37.82
C ILE A 415 -6.08 19.12 -38.24
N GLN A 416 -5.73 20.08 -39.11
CA GLN A 416 -6.70 21.00 -39.70
C GLN A 416 -7.77 20.26 -40.50
N THR A 417 -7.36 19.26 -41.30
CA THR A 417 -8.28 18.44 -42.09
C THR A 417 -9.19 17.63 -41.19
N LYS A 418 -8.69 17.03 -40.11
CA LYS A 418 -9.50 16.30 -39.12
C LYS A 418 -10.56 17.20 -38.46
N ILE A 419 -10.16 18.41 -38.04
CA ILE A 419 -11.10 19.39 -37.46
C ILE A 419 -12.14 19.82 -38.49
N ALA A 420 -11.72 20.20 -39.69
CA ALA A 420 -12.63 20.64 -40.76
C ALA A 420 -13.61 19.53 -41.19
N ALA A 421 -13.15 18.28 -41.27
CA ALA A 421 -13.98 17.12 -41.58
C ALA A 421 -15.01 16.86 -40.48
N ALA A 422 -14.62 16.95 -39.20
CA ALA A 422 -15.54 16.79 -38.08
C ALA A 422 -16.63 17.89 -38.06
N ILE A 423 -16.25 19.13 -38.37
CA ILE A 423 -17.20 20.25 -38.54
C ILE A 423 -18.14 19.99 -39.73
N GLY A 424 -17.61 19.58 -40.88
CA GLY A 424 -18.40 19.32 -42.09
C GLY A 424 -19.37 18.14 -41.96
N ALA A 425 -18.99 17.14 -41.15
CA ALA A 425 -19.83 15.97 -40.85
C ALA A 425 -20.79 16.18 -39.67
N ASP A 426 -20.74 17.34 -39.01
CA ASP A 426 -21.50 17.63 -37.78
C ASP A 426 -21.26 16.58 -36.66
N ASP A 427 -20.02 16.07 -36.58
CA ASP A 427 -19.60 14.98 -35.69
C ASP A 427 -18.82 15.51 -34.47
N LEU A 428 -19.56 15.74 -33.39
CA LEU A 428 -19.02 16.25 -32.13
C LEU A 428 -18.01 15.28 -31.46
N PRO A 429 -18.29 13.97 -31.33
CA PRO A 429 -17.30 13.01 -30.82
C PRO A 429 -15.94 13.07 -31.54
N THR A 430 -15.95 13.08 -32.88
CA THR A 430 -14.71 13.13 -33.67
C THR A 430 -13.97 14.47 -33.47
N LEU A 431 -14.70 15.58 -33.31
CA LEU A 431 -14.09 16.87 -32.96
C LEU A 431 -13.44 16.82 -31.56
N LEU A 432 -14.13 16.30 -30.55
CA LEU A 432 -13.64 16.24 -29.17
C LEU A 432 -12.43 15.32 -28.99
N ALA A 433 -12.21 14.39 -29.91
CA ALA A 433 -11.01 13.54 -29.98
C ALA A 433 -9.72 14.32 -30.29
N VAL A 434 -9.83 15.45 -30.99
CA VAL A 434 -8.69 16.24 -31.48
C VAL A 434 -8.63 17.67 -30.96
N TYR A 435 -9.71 18.16 -30.33
CA TYR A 435 -9.85 19.56 -29.92
C TYR A 435 -9.49 19.77 -28.44
N ASP A 436 -8.25 20.20 -28.18
CA ASP A 436 -7.61 20.25 -26.84
C ASP A 436 -7.80 21.61 -26.11
N ARG A 437 -9.04 22.09 -26.03
CA ARG A 437 -9.37 23.40 -25.45
C ARG A 437 -9.96 23.33 -24.04
N LYS A 438 -9.29 22.64 -23.11
CA LYS A 438 -9.66 22.43 -21.69
C LYS A 438 -10.52 23.53 -21.07
N LYS A 439 -9.94 24.73 -20.86
CA LYS A 439 -10.57 25.82 -20.11
C LYS A 439 -11.84 26.39 -20.79
N PRO A 440 -11.81 26.78 -22.08
CA PRO A 440 -13.02 27.23 -22.78
C PRO A 440 -14.10 26.16 -22.88
N LEU A 441 -13.73 24.91 -23.19
CA LEU A 441 -14.68 23.81 -23.32
C LEU A 441 -15.38 23.52 -21.99
N LEU A 442 -14.63 23.55 -20.89
CA LEU A 442 -15.20 23.45 -19.55
C LEU A 442 -16.08 24.65 -19.19
N ALA A 443 -15.77 25.85 -19.68
CA ALA A 443 -16.63 27.03 -19.52
C ALA A 443 -17.94 26.93 -20.33
N LEU A 444 -17.89 26.35 -21.53
CA LEU A 444 -19.09 26.03 -22.30
C LEU A 444 -19.95 24.98 -21.58
N ALA A 445 -19.34 23.92 -21.06
CA ALA A 445 -20.04 22.92 -20.24
C ALA A 445 -20.69 23.57 -19.01
N ALA A 446 -19.95 24.38 -18.24
CA ALA A 446 -20.47 25.03 -17.04
C ALA A 446 -21.63 26.00 -17.33
N SER A 447 -21.53 26.78 -18.41
CA SER A 447 -22.57 27.75 -18.79
C SER A 447 -23.81 27.09 -19.38
N ARG A 448 -23.66 26.07 -20.24
CA ARG A 448 -24.77 25.45 -20.98
C ARG A 448 -25.42 24.28 -20.24
N LEU A 449 -24.65 23.52 -19.47
CA LEU A 449 -25.17 22.36 -18.72
C LEU A 449 -25.58 22.72 -17.29
N GLY A 450 -24.78 23.55 -16.61
CA GLY A 450 -25.00 23.91 -15.20
C GLY A 450 -25.59 25.29 -14.97
N ASN A 451 -25.55 26.19 -15.96
CA ASN A 451 -25.80 27.64 -15.80
C ASN A 451 -25.03 28.24 -14.60
N GLN A 452 -23.77 27.84 -14.45
CA GLN A 452 -22.93 28.11 -13.28
C GLN A 452 -21.54 28.60 -13.68
N LYS A 453 -20.83 29.17 -12.70
CA LYS A 453 -19.38 29.42 -12.83
C LYS A 453 -18.62 28.09 -12.89
N VAL A 454 -17.49 28.08 -13.59
CA VAL A 454 -16.65 26.89 -13.81
C VAL A 454 -16.30 26.17 -12.51
N ASP A 455 -15.89 26.89 -11.47
CA ASP A 455 -15.50 26.30 -10.18
C ASP A 455 -16.67 25.59 -9.48
N VAL A 456 -17.86 26.20 -9.55
CA VAL A 456 -19.09 25.65 -8.95
C VAL A 456 -19.52 24.41 -9.71
N PHE A 457 -19.51 24.48 -11.04
CA PHE A 457 -19.85 23.36 -11.91
C PHE A 457 -18.88 22.18 -11.70
N SER A 458 -17.57 22.42 -11.66
CA SER A 458 -16.56 21.39 -11.45
C SER A 458 -16.72 20.69 -10.09
N ALA A 459 -16.99 21.46 -9.04
CA ALA A 459 -17.26 20.90 -7.70
C ALA A 459 -18.61 20.14 -7.65
N TRP A 460 -19.62 20.56 -8.41
CA TRP A 460 -20.87 19.82 -8.54
C TRP A 460 -20.67 18.50 -9.28
N VAL A 461 -20.01 18.51 -10.44
CA VAL A 461 -19.72 17.30 -11.24
C VAL A 461 -18.91 16.28 -10.43
N THR A 462 -17.90 16.74 -9.69
CA THR A 462 -17.09 15.89 -8.79
C THR A 462 -17.95 15.16 -7.75
N ARG A 463 -18.95 15.84 -7.19
CA ARG A 463 -19.88 15.22 -6.23
C ARG A 463 -20.89 14.31 -6.91
N ALA A 464 -21.42 14.74 -8.06
CA ALA A 464 -22.41 14.01 -8.84
C ALA A 464 -21.87 12.64 -9.29
N ILE A 465 -20.62 12.57 -9.77
CA ILE A 465 -20.02 11.31 -10.23
C ILE A 465 -19.73 10.32 -9.09
N GLN A 466 -19.52 10.83 -7.88
CA GLN A 466 -19.29 10.04 -6.66
C GLN A 466 -20.60 9.65 -5.95
N SER A 467 -21.75 10.15 -6.40
CA SER A 467 -23.04 9.87 -5.77
C SER A 467 -23.38 8.38 -5.80
N THR A 468 -23.86 7.86 -4.68
CA THR A 468 -24.39 6.49 -4.58
C THR A 468 -25.89 6.43 -4.86
N SER A 469 -26.60 7.55 -4.79
CA SER A 469 -28.06 7.62 -4.98
C SER A 469 -28.47 7.89 -6.43
N ASP A 470 -27.62 8.55 -7.23
CA ASP A 470 -27.83 8.79 -8.65
C ASP A 470 -26.54 8.47 -9.41
N ASP A 471 -26.56 7.39 -10.19
CA ASP A 471 -25.40 6.88 -10.91
C ASP A 471 -25.41 7.20 -12.41
N ARG A 472 -26.38 8.00 -12.89
CA ARG A 472 -26.56 8.30 -14.32
C ARG A 472 -25.30 8.87 -14.95
N LEU A 473 -24.70 9.88 -14.31
CA LEU A 473 -23.46 10.49 -14.77
C LEU A 473 -22.30 9.50 -14.80
N ARG A 474 -22.14 8.71 -13.73
CA ARG A 474 -21.08 7.69 -13.64
C ARG A 474 -21.25 6.63 -14.73
N ARG A 475 -22.47 6.17 -15.01
CA ARG A 475 -22.75 5.19 -16.07
C ARG A 475 -22.45 5.76 -17.46
N ALA A 476 -22.88 7.00 -17.74
CA ALA A 476 -22.62 7.64 -19.03
C ALA A 476 -21.12 7.81 -19.30
N ILE A 477 -20.36 8.26 -18.30
CA ILE A 477 -18.90 8.43 -18.42
C ILE A 477 -18.19 7.08 -18.52
N SER A 478 -18.57 6.10 -17.69
CA SER A 478 -17.96 4.76 -17.73
C SER A 478 -18.22 4.03 -19.06
N ALA A 479 -19.34 4.32 -19.72
CA ALA A 479 -19.64 3.78 -21.05
C ALA A 479 -18.78 4.40 -22.16
N ALA A 480 -18.31 5.64 -21.98
CA ALA A 480 -17.41 6.32 -22.89
C ALA A 480 -15.93 5.94 -22.65
N LEU A 481 -15.55 5.64 -21.40
CA LEU A 481 -14.18 5.29 -21.05
C LEU A 481 -13.76 3.90 -21.56
N PRO A 482 -12.48 3.69 -21.89
CA PRO A 482 -11.98 2.39 -22.34
C PRO A 482 -12.04 1.34 -21.21
N LYS A 483 -12.27 0.08 -21.57
CA LYS A 483 -12.25 -1.02 -20.59
C LYS A 483 -10.81 -1.42 -20.31
N VAL A 484 -10.31 -1.04 -19.13
CA VAL A 484 -8.97 -1.42 -18.70
C VAL A 484 -9.01 -2.81 -18.05
N THR A 485 -8.16 -3.71 -18.51
CA THR A 485 -8.06 -5.08 -17.98
C THR A 485 -6.76 -5.23 -17.18
N PRO A 486 -6.80 -5.85 -15.98
CA PRO A 486 -5.58 -6.22 -15.27
C PRO A 486 -4.85 -7.27 -16.09
N LEU A 487 -3.64 -6.95 -16.54
CA LEU A 487 -2.74 -7.88 -17.23
C LEU A 487 -1.56 -8.21 -16.32
#